data_AF-A0A8J7PXE8-F1
#
_entry.id   AF-A0A8J7PXE8-F1
#
_cell.length_a   1.000
_cell.length_b   1.000
_cell.length_c   1.000
_cell.angle_alpha   90.00
_cell.angle_beta   90.00
_cell.angle_gamma   90.00
#
_symmetry.space_group_name_H-M   'P 1'
#
loop_
_entity.id
_entity.type
_entity.pdbx_description
1 polymer ?
#
loop_
_entity_poly.entity_id
_entity_poly.type
_entity_poly.pdbx_seq_one_letter_code
_entity_poly.pdbx_strand_id
1 'polypeptide(L)'
;MAQDAPDQTKYEFDVFISHASEDKESIVRRLVTLLVGYGYQVWYDEFSLSLGDSLRRSIDAGLIKSRFGAVVLSHSFFKKNWPQYELDSLNAISIATGEKRILPIWHEITYREMVGYSPYLADKVSIQSNVSDDDLLVGFIKALGPPPNILRKQSISVTFNGHRIQVCPWCLSPITTSGQYLGYGDSYWEQHCQSCRWADSGVS
;
A
#
# COMPACT_ATOMS: atom_id res chain seq x y z
N MET A 1 -10.95 25.27 7.51
CA MET A 1 -11.85 24.40 6.72
C MET A 1 -11.37 22.99 6.96
N ALA A 2 -12.13 22.21 7.72
CA ALA A 2 -11.78 20.82 8.05
C ALA A 2 -11.79 20.01 6.76
N GLN A 3 -10.73 19.25 6.51
CA GLN A 3 -10.69 18.30 5.40
C GLN A 3 -11.58 17.12 5.78
N ASP A 4 -12.57 16.83 4.94
CA ASP A 4 -13.47 15.70 5.09
C ASP A 4 -12.67 14.40 5.08
N ALA A 5 -12.52 13.77 6.25
CA ALA A 5 -12.07 12.39 6.33
C ALA A 5 -13.15 11.52 5.68
N PRO A 6 -12.81 10.58 4.77
CA PRO A 6 -13.81 9.72 4.16
C PRO A 6 -14.55 8.94 5.24
N ASP A 7 -15.89 9.00 5.21
CA ASP A 7 -16.78 8.30 6.12
C ASP A 7 -16.45 6.79 6.12
N GLN A 8 -15.82 6.35 7.20
CA GLN A 8 -15.38 4.96 7.36
C GLN A 8 -16.54 3.97 7.49
N THR A 9 -17.79 4.43 7.57
CA THR A 9 -18.96 3.56 7.73
C THR A 9 -19.53 3.04 6.40
N LYS A 10 -19.05 3.53 5.25
CA LYS A 10 -19.62 3.21 3.93
C LYS A 10 -19.10 1.93 3.28
N TYR A 11 -17.89 1.48 3.61
CA TYR A 11 -17.20 0.40 2.91
C TYR A 11 -16.84 -0.75 3.84
N GLU A 12 -16.94 -1.99 3.34
CA GLU A 12 -16.61 -3.22 4.07
C GLU A 12 -15.10 -3.44 4.20
N PHE A 13 -14.30 -2.83 3.31
CA PHE A 13 -12.86 -2.99 3.27
C PHE A 13 -12.13 -1.66 3.02
N ASP A 14 -10.91 -1.55 3.51
CA ASP A 14 -10.05 -0.40 3.21
C ASP A 14 -9.49 -0.47 1.79
N VAL A 15 -9.08 -1.67 1.36
CA VAL A 15 -8.49 -1.87 0.05
C VAL A 15 -8.79 -3.26 -0.49
N PHE A 16 -9.11 -3.37 -1.78
CA PHE A 16 -9.05 -4.65 -2.48
C PHE A 16 -7.77 -4.76 -3.33
N ILE A 17 -7.28 -5.97 -3.57
CA ILE A 17 -6.08 -6.21 -4.39
C ILE A 17 -6.44 -7.03 -5.64
N SER A 18 -6.52 -6.34 -6.77
CA SER A 18 -6.64 -6.94 -8.10
C SER A 18 -5.27 -7.39 -8.61
N HIS A 19 -5.18 -8.64 -9.05
CA HIS A 19 -3.92 -9.26 -9.43
C HIS A 19 -4.13 -10.39 -10.44
N ALA A 20 -3.11 -10.72 -11.22
CA ALA A 20 -3.11 -11.97 -11.97
C ALA A 20 -3.01 -13.15 -11.01
N SER A 21 -3.75 -14.24 -11.23
CA SER A 21 -3.72 -15.42 -10.35
C SER A 21 -2.31 -15.98 -10.11
N GLU A 22 -1.43 -15.84 -11.09
CA GLU A 22 -0.03 -16.24 -11.04
C GLU A 22 0.81 -15.44 -10.02
N ASP A 23 0.38 -14.21 -9.68
CA ASP A 23 1.11 -13.31 -8.77
C ASP A 23 0.71 -13.51 -7.29
N LYS A 24 -0.21 -14.44 -7.02
CA LYS A 24 -0.77 -14.63 -5.68
C LYS A 24 0.32 -14.94 -4.65
N GLU A 25 1.20 -15.88 -4.99
CA GLU A 25 2.30 -16.31 -4.12
C GLU A 25 3.50 -15.38 -4.20
N SER A 26 3.78 -14.76 -5.35
CA SER A 26 4.98 -13.93 -5.53
C SER A 26 4.89 -12.59 -4.79
N ILE A 27 3.69 -12.00 -4.67
CA ILE A 27 3.53 -10.67 -4.07
C ILE A 27 2.27 -10.50 -3.24
N VAL A 28 1.12 -11.05 -3.66
CA VAL A 28 -0.16 -10.70 -3.03
C VAL A 28 -0.24 -11.16 -1.58
N ARG A 29 0.18 -12.39 -1.27
CA ARG A 29 0.20 -12.86 0.13
C ARG A 29 1.09 -12.01 1.03
N ARG A 30 2.26 -11.60 0.54
CA ARG A 30 3.17 -10.71 1.27
C ARG A 30 2.49 -9.37 1.55
N LEU A 31 1.87 -8.75 0.54
CA LEU A 31 1.14 -7.48 0.70
C LEU A 31 -0.02 -7.60 1.69
N VAL A 32 -0.85 -8.64 1.56
CA VAL A 32 -1.99 -8.87 2.46
C VAL A 32 -1.50 -9.04 3.90
N THR A 33 -0.48 -9.87 4.12
CA THR A 33 0.08 -10.11 5.47
C THR A 33 0.59 -8.81 6.08
N LEU A 34 1.31 -8.01 5.30
CA LEU A 34 1.85 -6.72 5.74
C LEU A 34 0.73 -5.73 6.11
N LEU A 35 -0.28 -5.57 5.26
CA LEU A 35 -1.36 -4.60 5.46
C LEU A 35 -2.31 -5.01 6.59
N VAL A 36 -2.69 -6.27 6.66
CA VAL A 36 -3.51 -6.82 7.76
C VAL A 36 -2.75 -6.73 9.07
N GLY A 37 -1.45 -7.03 9.08
CA GLY A 37 -0.58 -6.91 10.27
C GLY A 37 -0.46 -5.47 10.78
N TYR A 38 -0.67 -4.47 9.92
CA TYR A 38 -0.74 -3.07 10.31
C TYR A 38 -2.14 -2.61 10.75
N GLY A 39 -3.20 -3.30 10.31
CA GLY A 39 -4.59 -3.07 10.73
C GLY A 39 -5.58 -2.75 9.62
N TYR A 40 -5.19 -2.86 8.34
CA TYR A 40 -6.13 -2.66 7.23
C TYR A 40 -7.06 -3.85 7.02
N GLN A 41 -8.29 -3.58 6.61
CA GLN A 41 -9.20 -4.58 6.08
C GLN A 41 -8.94 -4.77 4.58
N VAL A 42 -8.45 -5.96 4.19
CA VAL A 42 -7.98 -6.26 2.83
C VAL A 42 -8.80 -7.38 2.19
N TRP A 43 -9.25 -7.20 0.96
CA TRP A 43 -9.96 -8.22 0.17
C TRP A 43 -9.21 -8.53 -1.12
N TYR A 44 -8.87 -9.79 -1.40
CA TYR A 44 -7.98 -10.10 -2.53
C TYR A 44 -8.32 -11.38 -3.29
N ASP A 45 -8.79 -12.44 -2.62
CA ASP A 45 -9.01 -13.75 -3.27
C ASP A 45 -10.04 -13.70 -4.41
N GLU A 46 -11.12 -12.91 -4.27
CA GLU A 46 -12.16 -12.76 -5.30
C GLU A 46 -11.73 -11.87 -6.49
N PHE A 47 -10.61 -11.16 -6.39
CA PHE A 47 -10.09 -10.28 -7.46
C PHE A 47 -8.88 -10.88 -8.17
N SER A 48 -8.78 -12.20 -8.15
CA SER A 48 -7.82 -12.94 -8.96
C SER A 48 -8.28 -12.98 -10.41
N LEU A 49 -7.48 -12.42 -11.32
CA LEU A 49 -7.80 -12.29 -12.74
C LEU A 49 -7.25 -13.48 -13.55
N SER A 50 -8.08 -14.00 -14.44
CA SER A 50 -7.80 -15.04 -15.42
C SER A 50 -8.00 -14.54 -16.85
N LEU A 51 -7.54 -15.34 -17.82
CA LEU A 51 -7.73 -15.02 -19.25
C LEU A 51 -9.23 -14.97 -19.58
N GLY A 52 -9.67 -13.89 -20.23
CA GLY A 52 -11.06 -13.68 -20.63
C GLY A 52 -11.92 -12.93 -19.60
N ASP A 53 -11.38 -12.63 -18.41
CA ASP A 53 -12.04 -11.74 -17.46
C ASP A 53 -12.10 -10.31 -18.01
N SER A 54 -12.96 -9.47 -17.42
CA SER A 54 -12.96 -8.03 -17.67
C SER A 54 -12.33 -7.31 -16.48
N LEU A 55 -11.19 -6.66 -16.72
CA LEU A 55 -10.49 -5.88 -15.71
C LEU A 55 -11.39 -4.80 -15.12
N ARG A 56 -12.14 -4.10 -15.98
CA ARG A 56 -13.03 -3.02 -15.57
C ARG A 56 -14.12 -3.52 -14.63
N ARG A 57 -14.81 -4.62 -14.97
CA ARG A 57 -15.88 -5.18 -14.12
C ARG A 57 -15.34 -5.63 -12.75
N SER A 58 -14.15 -6.24 -12.74
CA SER A 58 -13.47 -6.63 -11.51
C SER A 58 -13.22 -5.42 -10.61
N ILE A 59 -12.71 -4.32 -11.17
CA ILE A 59 -12.46 -3.08 -10.42
C ILE A 59 -13.74 -2.43 -9.93
N ASP A 60 -14.77 -2.33 -10.79
CA ASP A 60 -16.07 -1.77 -10.42
C ASP A 60 -16.67 -2.55 -9.24
N ALA A 61 -16.60 -3.88 -9.26
CA ALA A 61 -17.05 -4.73 -8.16
C ALA A 61 -16.27 -4.50 -6.86
N GLY A 62 -14.94 -4.31 -6.94
CA GLY A 62 -14.10 -4.01 -5.78
C GLY A 62 -14.41 -2.65 -5.16
N LEU A 63 -14.58 -1.62 -5.99
CA LEU A 63 -14.83 -0.25 -5.51
C LEU A 63 -16.21 -0.05 -4.88
N ILE A 64 -17.16 -0.96 -5.12
CA ILE A 64 -18.44 -0.99 -4.43
C ILE A 64 -18.23 -1.32 -2.95
N LYS A 65 -17.38 -2.31 -2.63
CA LYS A 65 -17.19 -2.78 -1.25
C LYS A 65 -15.98 -2.18 -0.54
N SER A 66 -15.03 -1.61 -1.27
CA SER A 66 -13.75 -1.15 -0.71
C SER A 66 -13.51 0.34 -0.93
N ARG A 67 -12.85 1.01 0.03
CA ARG A 67 -12.47 2.43 -0.08
C ARG A 67 -11.52 2.67 -1.26
N PHE A 68 -10.52 1.81 -1.43
CA PHE A 68 -9.55 1.88 -2.51
C PHE A 68 -9.37 0.52 -3.21
N GLY A 69 -8.77 0.55 -4.40
CA GLY A 69 -8.32 -0.64 -5.12
C GLY A 69 -6.83 -0.56 -5.42
N ALA A 70 -6.09 -1.62 -5.11
CA ALA A 70 -4.72 -1.81 -5.54
C ALA A 70 -4.68 -2.75 -6.74
N VAL A 71 -3.93 -2.41 -7.77
CA VAL A 71 -3.78 -3.25 -8.98
C VAL A 71 -2.33 -3.63 -9.15
N VAL A 72 -2.04 -4.93 -9.10
CA VAL A 72 -0.70 -5.48 -9.32
C VAL A 72 -0.43 -5.55 -10.82
N LEU A 73 0.46 -4.66 -11.28
CA LEU A 73 0.95 -4.59 -12.65
C LEU A 73 2.25 -5.41 -12.73
N SER A 74 2.12 -6.65 -13.17
CA SER A 74 3.21 -7.62 -13.38
C SER A 74 3.25 -8.10 -14.83
N HIS A 75 4.29 -8.83 -15.22
CA HIS A 75 4.28 -9.50 -16.53
C HIS A 75 3.11 -10.48 -16.66
N SER A 76 2.72 -11.18 -15.59
CA SER A 76 1.56 -12.08 -15.58
C SER A 76 0.25 -11.33 -15.83
N PHE A 77 0.11 -10.14 -15.25
CA PHE A 77 -1.01 -9.25 -15.49
C PHE A 77 -1.09 -8.86 -16.97
N PHE A 78 0.00 -8.39 -17.56
CA PHE A 78 -0.02 -7.93 -18.96
C PHE A 78 -0.12 -9.07 -19.99
N LYS A 79 0.31 -10.29 -19.64
CA LYS A 79 0.11 -11.49 -20.49
C LYS A 79 -1.37 -11.85 -20.70
N LYS A 80 -2.29 -11.30 -19.90
CA LYS A 80 -3.72 -11.54 -20.08
C LYS A 80 -4.34 -10.79 -21.27
N ASN A 81 -3.53 -10.02 -22.01
CA ASN A 81 -3.91 -9.33 -23.25
C ASN A 81 -5.15 -8.45 -23.09
N TRP A 82 -5.16 -7.65 -22.02
CA TRP A 82 -6.20 -6.65 -21.79
C TRP A 82 -6.33 -5.73 -23.01
N PRO A 83 -7.56 -5.47 -23.48
CA PRO A 83 -7.77 -4.44 -24.47
C PRO A 83 -7.23 -3.08 -23.96
N GLN A 84 -6.64 -2.28 -24.83
CA GLN A 84 -6.03 -1.00 -24.44
C GLN A 84 -7.02 -0.11 -23.68
N TYR A 85 -8.29 -0.09 -24.09
CA TYR A 85 -9.32 0.69 -23.41
C TYR A 85 -9.60 0.23 -21.97
N GLU A 86 -9.40 -1.06 -21.63
CA GLU A 86 -9.53 -1.53 -20.24
C GLU A 86 -8.34 -1.06 -19.40
N LEU A 87 -7.12 -1.10 -19.94
CA LEU A 87 -5.93 -0.57 -19.27
C LEU A 87 -6.04 0.93 -19.02
N ASP A 88 -6.50 1.67 -20.02
CA ASP A 88 -6.69 3.12 -19.92
C ASP A 88 -7.83 3.46 -18.94
N SER A 89 -8.82 2.57 -18.79
CA SER A 89 -9.97 2.76 -17.88
C SER A 89 -9.61 2.76 -16.40
N LEU A 90 -8.43 2.25 -16.01
CA LEU A 90 -7.91 2.32 -14.64
C LEU A 90 -7.96 3.75 -14.06
N ASN A 91 -7.90 4.76 -14.93
CA ASN A 91 -7.95 6.18 -14.53
C ASN A 91 -9.27 6.86 -14.83
N ALA A 92 -10.04 6.38 -15.82
CA ALA A 92 -11.37 6.88 -16.11
C ALA A 92 -12.27 6.79 -14.87
N ILE A 93 -12.08 5.76 -14.06
CA ILE A 93 -12.77 5.58 -12.79
C ILE A 93 -12.46 6.72 -11.82
N SER A 94 -11.19 7.13 -11.71
CA SER A 94 -10.78 8.24 -10.83
C SER A 94 -11.29 9.59 -11.32
N ILE A 95 -11.43 9.76 -12.64
CA ILE A 95 -11.98 10.98 -13.25
C ILE A 95 -13.50 11.05 -13.01
N ALA A 96 -14.20 9.93 -13.16
CA ALA A 96 -15.65 9.86 -12.99
C ALA A 96 -16.09 10.09 -11.53
N THR A 97 -15.30 9.61 -10.56
CA THR A 97 -15.57 9.83 -9.13
C THR A 97 -15.00 11.14 -8.59
N GLY A 98 -14.10 11.79 -9.32
CA GLY A 98 -13.30 12.92 -8.83
C GLY A 98 -12.23 12.52 -7.80
N GLU A 99 -12.08 11.23 -7.51
CA GLU A 99 -11.19 10.70 -6.46
C GLU A 99 -10.25 9.62 -7.03
N LYS A 100 -8.95 9.78 -6.79
CA LYS A 100 -7.94 8.76 -7.14
C LYS A 100 -8.02 7.57 -6.19
N ARG A 101 -8.92 6.63 -6.48
CA ARG A 101 -9.17 5.43 -5.64
C ARG A 101 -8.40 4.19 -6.08
N ILE A 102 -7.68 4.24 -7.20
CA ILE A 102 -6.89 3.12 -7.74
C ILE A 102 -5.39 3.37 -7.56
N LEU A 103 -4.70 2.39 -6.97
CA LEU A 103 -3.28 2.40 -6.65
C LEU A 103 -2.55 1.36 -7.50
N PRO A 104 -1.78 1.79 -8.52
CA PRO A 104 -0.97 0.85 -9.29
C PRO A 104 0.25 0.40 -8.48
N ILE A 105 0.50 -0.91 -8.47
CA ILE A 105 1.68 -1.54 -7.86
C ILE A 105 2.49 -2.17 -8.99
N TRP A 106 3.72 -1.72 -9.19
CA TRP A 106 4.61 -2.31 -10.18
C TRP A 106 5.31 -3.50 -9.54
N HIS A 107 5.09 -4.68 -10.12
CA HIS A 107 5.71 -5.91 -9.65
C HIS A 107 6.68 -6.44 -10.69
N GLU A 108 7.98 -6.29 -10.41
CA GLU A 108 9.08 -6.78 -11.24
C GLU A 108 9.11 -6.26 -12.69
N ILE A 109 8.42 -5.14 -12.97
CA ILE A 109 8.41 -4.50 -14.29
C ILE A 109 9.36 -3.31 -14.34
N THR A 110 10.14 -3.20 -15.42
CA THR A 110 10.96 -2.03 -15.71
C THR A 110 10.15 -0.88 -16.33
N TYR A 111 10.61 0.35 -16.18
CA TYR A 111 9.99 1.52 -16.82
C TYR A 111 9.81 1.34 -18.34
N ARG A 112 10.82 0.78 -19.03
CA ARG A 112 10.76 0.55 -20.48
C ARG A 112 9.67 -0.43 -20.87
N GLU A 113 9.51 -1.50 -20.11
CA GLU A 113 8.43 -2.47 -20.31
C GLU A 113 7.07 -1.84 -20.02
N MET A 114 6.95 -1.06 -18.93
CA MET A 114 5.71 -0.36 -18.60
C MET A 114 5.30 0.60 -19.73
N VAL A 115 6.23 1.38 -20.29
CA VAL A 115 5.96 2.22 -21.46
C VAL A 115 5.51 1.39 -22.66
N GLY A 116 6.09 0.20 -22.85
CA GLY A 116 5.67 -0.73 -23.90
C GLY A 116 4.24 -1.25 -23.72
N TYR A 117 3.80 -1.47 -22.49
CA TYR A 117 2.43 -1.90 -22.18
C TYR A 117 1.42 -0.76 -22.17
N SER A 118 1.75 0.34 -21.49
CA SER A 118 0.94 1.54 -21.40
C SER A 118 1.82 2.73 -20.99
N PRO A 119 2.18 3.62 -21.92
CA PRO A 119 2.90 4.86 -21.60
C PRO A 119 2.19 5.69 -20.53
N TYR A 120 0.85 5.63 -20.52
CA TYR A 120 0.05 6.32 -19.52
C TYR A 120 0.33 5.83 -18.10
N LEU A 121 0.37 4.50 -17.89
CA LEU A 121 0.64 3.92 -16.57
C LEU A 121 2.08 4.17 -16.12
N ALA A 122 3.01 4.33 -17.07
CA ALA A 122 4.41 4.66 -16.80
C ALA A 122 4.58 6.02 -16.13
N ASP A 123 3.75 7.01 -16.48
CA ASP A 123 3.79 8.38 -15.96
C ASP A 123 3.04 8.55 -14.61
N LYS A 124 2.45 7.48 -14.07
CA LYS A 124 1.71 7.54 -12.80
C LYS A 124 2.56 7.18 -11.61
N VAL A 125 2.33 7.91 -10.51
CA VAL A 125 2.84 7.55 -9.18
C VAL A 125 2.34 6.15 -8.83
N SER A 126 3.26 5.24 -8.59
CA SER A 126 3.01 3.84 -8.28
C SER A 126 3.84 3.39 -7.07
N ILE A 127 3.40 2.31 -6.43
CA ILE A 127 4.18 1.61 -5.42
C ILE A 127 5.03 0.55 -6.13
N GLN A 128 6.31 0.48 -5.81
CA GLN A 128 7.23 -0.53 -6.37
C GLN A 128 7.28 -1.74 -5.43
N SER A 129 7.12 -2.96 -5.95
CA SER A 129 7.10 -4.18 -5.11
C SER A 129 8.49 -4.62 -4.61
N ASN A 130 9.55 -4.16 -5.29
CA ASN A 130 10.94 -4.55 -5.06
C ASN A 130 11.63 -3.74 -3.97
N VAL A 131 10.85 -3.10 -3.09
CA VAL A 131 11.31 -2.36 -1.92
C VAL A 131 11.07 -3.16 -0.63
N SER A 132 11.57 -2.64 0.49
CA SER A 132 11.36 -3.27 1.80
C SER A 132 9.89 -3.29 2.21
N ASP A 133 9.51 -4.18 3.14
CA ASP A 133 8.15 -4.24 3.69
C ASP A 133 7.73 -2.91 4.33
N ASP A 134 8.65 -2.25 5.02
CA ASP A 134 8.38 -0.96 5.65
C ASP A 134 8.15 0.15 4.61
N ASP A 135 8.94 0.18 3.53
CA ASP A 135 8.74 1.14 2.44
C ASP A 135 7.43 0.88 1.67
N LEU A 136 7.08 -0.40 1.45
CA LEU A 136 5.78 -0.79 0.88
C LEU A 136 4.63 -0.27 1.75
N LEU A 137 4.68 -0.59 3.05
CA LEU A 137 3.66 -0.21 4.01
C LEU A 137 3.48 1.32 4.04
N VAL A 138 4.58 2.08 4.05
CA VAL A 138 4.51 3.55 3.99
C VAL A 138 3.90 4.07 2.70
N GLY A 139 4.15 3.42 1.56
CA GLY A 139 3.47 3.72 0.30
C GLY A 139 1.94 3.61 0.44
N PHE A 140 1.47 2.52 1.06
CA PHE A 140 0.05 2.33 1.33
C PHE A 140 -0.50 3.32 2.36
N ILE A 141 0.20 3.61 3.45
CA ILE A 141 -0.26 4.57 4.46
C ILE A 141 -0.42 5.97 3.86
N LYS A 142 0.51 6.39 3.01
CA LYS A 142 0.41 7.68 2.29
C LYS A 142 -0.79 7.74 1.35
N ALA A 143 -1.18 6.60 0.78
CA ALA A 143 -2.27 6.52 -0.17
C ALA A 143 -3.65 6.35 0.50
N LEU A 144 -3.74 5.47 1.49
CA LEU A 144 -4.99 5.06 2.14
C LEU A 144 -5.31 5.90 3.40
N GLY A 145 -4.30 6.58 3.94
CA GLY A 145 -4.28 7.06 5.32
C GLY A 145 -4.10 5.91 6.33
N PRO A 146 -3.80 6.20 7.60
CA PRO A 146 -3.76 5.16 8.63
C PRO A 146 -5.14 4.49 8.80
N PRO A 147 -5.20 3.17 9.08
CA PRO A 147 -6.45 2.50 9.43
C PRO A 147 -6.93 2.99 10.81
N PRO A 148 -8.23 2.84 11.13
CA PRO A 148 -8.77 3.27 12.43
C PRO A 148 -8.11 2.55 13.61
N ASN A 149 -7.75 1.28 13.41
CA ASN A 149 -7.15 0.43 14.44
C ASN A 149 -5.75 0.02 14.01
N ILE A 150 -4.76 0.87 14.28
CA ILE A 150 -3.36 0.53 13.99
C ILE A 150 -2.88 -0.53 14.97
N LEU A 151 -2.48 -1.69 14.44
CA LEU A 151 -2.04 -2.84 15.22
C LEU A 151 -0.52 -2.84 15.45
N ARG A 152 0.24 -2.21 14.55
CA ARG A 152 1.70 -2.11 14.70
C ARG A 152 2.06 -1.14 15.80
N LYS A 153 2.74 -1.65 16.83
CA LYS A 153 3.15 -0.87 18.00
C LYS A 153 4.57 -0.32 17.93
N GLN A 154 5.41 -0.80 17.02
CA GLN A 154 6.81 -0.43 16.88
C GLN A 154 7.02 0.58 15.76
N SER A 155 8.14 1.32 15.81
CA SER A 155 8.55 2.23 14.73
C SER A 155 8.69 1.53 13.37
N ILE A 156 8.59 2.31 12.32
CA ILE A 156 8.75 1.86 10.93
C ILE A 156 10.07 2.42 10.40
N SER A 157 10.87 1.56 9.78
CA SER A 157 12.19 1.93 9.26
C SER A 157 12.09 2.24 7.76
N VAL A 158 12.21 3.51 7.37
CA VAL A 158 12.00 3.95 5.98
C VAL A 158 13.26 4.54 5.37
N THR A 159 13.38 4.42 4.05
CA THR A 159 14.46 5.07 3.30
C THR A 159 14.03 6.46 2.84
N PHE A 160 14.70 7.51 3.32
CA PHE A 160 14.49 8.90 2.89
C PHE A 160 15.81 9.51 2.44
N ASN A 161 15.86 9.98 1.18
CA ASN A 161 17.07 10.53 0.55
C ASN A 161 18.31 9.61 0.69
N GLY A 162 18.11 8.28 0.61
CA GLY A 162 19.20 7.29 0.74
C GLY A 162 19.59 6.94 2.18
N HIS A 163 18.97 7.55 3.19
CA HIS A 163 19.24 7.27 4.60
C HIS A 163 18.07 6.52 5.23
N ARG A 164 18.37 5.52 6.08
CA ARG A 164 17.35 4.84 6.90
C ARG A 164 17.03 5.71 8.12
N ILE A 165 15.76 6.04 8.28
CA ILE A 165 15.23 6.74 9.45
C ILE A 165 14.09 5.94 10.09
N GLN A 166 13.87 6.15 11.38
CA GLN A 166 12.71 5.59 12.08
C GLN A 166 11.59 6.62 12.09
N VAL A 167 10.37 6.18 11.76
CA VAL A 167 9.17 7.01 11.76
C VAL A 167 8.07 6.39 12.62
N CYS A 168 7.19 7.25 13.10
CA CYS A 168 6.06 6.89 13.92
C CYS A 168 5.12 5.97 13.15
N PRO A 169 4.66 4.85 13.73
CA PRO A 169 3.72 3.96 13.06
C PRO A 169 2.36 4.59 12.85
N TRP A 170 2.01 5.73 13.48
CA TRP A 170 0.67 6.32 13.39
C TRP A 170 0.56 7.50 12.42
N CYS A 171 1.57 8.36 12.38
CA CYS A 171 1.55 9.57 11.56
C CYS A 171 2.75 9.69 10.61
N LEU A 172 3.64 8.69 10.57
CA LEU A 172 4.85 8.66 9.75
C LEU A 172 5.84 9.83 9.99
N SER A 173 5.65 10.61 11.06
CA SER A 173 6.60 11.66 11.43
C SER A 173 7.87 11.05 12.03
N PRO A 174 9.05 11.67 11.84
CA PRO A 174 10.27 11.23 12.49
C PRO A 174 10.10 11.09 14.01
N ILE A 175 10.72 10.07 14.59
CA ILE A 175 10.73 9.85 16.03
C ILE A 175 12.07 10.27 16.64
N THR A 176 12.04 10.62 17.91
CA THR A 176 13.25 10.80 18.72
C THR A 176 13.51 9.52 19.50
N THR A 177 14.77 9.10 19.57
CA THR A 177 15.20 7.94 20.36
C THR A 177 16.16 8.39 21.46
N SER A 178 15.89 7.99 22.69
CA SER A 178 16.80 8.11 23.84
C SER A 178 17.14 6.73 24.38
N GLY A 179 18.27 6.61 25.07
CA GLY A 179 18.67 5.35 25.69
C GLY A 179 19.55 5.55 26.90
N GLN A 180 19.54 4.56 27.80
CA GLN A 180 20.33 4.53 29.01
C GLN A 180 20.91 3.12 29.22
N TYR A 181 22.22 3.04 29.46
CA TYR A 181 22.89 1.78 29.76
C TYR A 181 22.50 1.28 31.17
N LEU A 182 22.08 0.03 31.29
CA LEU A 182 21.60 -0.57 32.54
C LEU A 182 22.63 -1.47 33.24
N GLY A 183 23.75 -1.79 32.58
CA GLY A 183 24.74 -2.76 33.07
C GLY A 183 24.50 -4.16 32.52
N TYR A 184 25.48 -5.05 32.66
CA TYR A 184 25.42 -6.47 32.22
C TYR A 184 25.13 -6.69 30.72
N GLY A 185 25.33 -5.67 29.89
CA GLY A 185 25.06 -5.73 28.45
C GLY A 185 23.70 -5.16 28.06
N ASP A 186 22.83 -4.89 29.03
CA ASP A 186 21.48 -4.41 28.79
C ASP A 186 21.44 -2.90 28.58
N SER A 187 20.62 -2.44 27.63
CA SER A 187 20.34 -1.03 27.40
C SER A 187 18.84 -0.77 27.35
N TYR A 188 18.37 0.18 28.15
CA TYR A 188 17.01 0.71 28.01
C TYR A 188 16.97 1.68 26.83
N TRP A 189 15.90 1.62 26.06
CA TRP A 189 15.62 2.56 24.99
C TRP A 189 14.19 3.05 25.08
N GLU A 190 13.99 4.27 24.58
CA GLU A 190 12.69 4.92 24.53
C GLU A 190 12.57 5.73 23.23
N GLN A 191 11.39 5.69 22.64
CA GLN A 191 11.06 6.34 21.38
C GLN A 191 9.82 7.20 21.55
N HIS A 192 9.84 8.40 20.96
CA HIS A 192 8.75 9.37 21.05
C HIS A 192 8.44 10.02 19.71
N CYS A 193 7.15 10.13 19.40
CA CYS A 193 6.65 10.93 18.29
C CYS A 193 6.05 12.25 18.80
N GLN A 194 6.69 13.37 18.50
CA GLN A 194 6.21 14.70 18.89
C GLN A 194 4.89 15.09 18.20
N SER A 195 4.59 14.53 17.03
CA SER A 195 3.43 14.90 16.23
C SER A 195 2.12 14.30 16.71
N CYS A 196 2.13 13.05 17.20
CA CYS A 196 0.91 12.37 17.67
C CYS A 196 0.98 11.82 19.09
N ARG A 197 2.11 12.06 19.80
CA ARG A 197 2.37 11.58 21.17
C ARG A 197 2.41 10.05 21.33
N TRP A 198 2.56 9.31 20.24
CA TRP A 198 2.93 7.89 20.30
C TRP A 198 4.30 7.74 20.95
N ALA A 199 4.45 6.70 21.79
CA ALA A 199 5.71 6.34 22.42
C ALA A 199 5.85 4.82 22.50
N ASP A 200 7.10 4.35 22.49
CA ASP A 200 7.47 2.95 22.67
C ASP A 200 8.77 2.86 23.48
N SER A 201 8.98 1.77 24.20
CA SER A 201 10.15 1.59 25.06
C SER A 201 10.45 0.12 25.28
N GLY A 202 11.72 -0.20 25.55
CA GLY A 202 12.12 -1.57 25.80
C GLY A 202 13.53 -1.68 26.36
N VAL A 203 13.97 -2.92 26.56
CA VAL A 203 15.34 -3.27 26.95
C VAL A 203 15.91 -4.17 25.86
N SER A 204 17.10 -3.83 25.37
CA SER A 204 17.87 -4.62 24.40
C SER A 204 18.98 -5.40 25.08
#